data_AF-A0A3N2CUC3-F1
#
_entry.id   AF-A0A3N2CUC3-F1
#
_cell.length_a   1.000
_cell.length_b   1.000
_cell.length_c   1.000
_cell.angle_alpha   90.00
_cell.angle_beta   90.00
_cell.angle_gamma   90.00
#
_symmetry.space_group_name_H-M   'P 1'
#
loop_
_entity.id
_entity.type
_entity.pdbx_description
1 polymer ?
#
loop_
_entity_poly.entity_id
_entity_poly.type
_entity_poly.pdbx_seq_one_letter_code
_entity_poly.pdbx_strand_id
1 'polypeptide(L)'
;MPDQPVVEIVNVTPEMAEQWLSRNSNNRNLRGQVIASYARNMTNGSWVLNGETVKISSAGQLLDGQHRLNAVVGAGVTVPMIVVRDIAPEVMPTVDAGARRTYADALRMAGEGNTSVLAAVARRALLWERGYPTKTGSLSPTATELTAFLEQHTRLRGSAEVASKIASKTLLPASIICLCHWLFADLDPDEAGEFLSRLADGDGLAADDPIAALRNRVVKMRVGGGRVNETEALALVVMAWNARRSGETRSKLQLPRGGLTAENFPEPR
;
A
#
# COMPACT_ATOMS: atom_id res chain seq x y z
N MET A 1 5.63 -27.15 38.28
CA MET A 1 5.98 -26.33 37.09
C MET A 1 4.67 -25.81 36.53
N PRO A 2 4.57 -24.56 36.04
CA PRO A 2 3.40 -24.20 35.26
C PRO A 2 3.27 -25.17 34.09
N ASP A 3 2.05 -25.63 33.82
CA ASP A 3 1.77 -26.51 32.69
C ASP A 3 2.29 -25.85 31.40
N GLN A 4 2.97 -26.63 30.57
CA GLN A 4 3.53 -26.13 29.31
C GLN A 4 2.38 -25.78 28.37
N PRO A 5 2.44 -24.63 27.66
CA PRO A 5 1.40 -24.28 26.69
C PRO A 5 1.27 -25.35 25.60
N VAL A 6 0.04 -25.74 25.28
CA VAL A 6 -0.25 -26.67 24.18
C VAL A 6 -0.31 -25.88 22.87
N VAL A 7 0.43 -26.32 21.85
CA VAL A 7 0.46 -25.68 20.52
C VAL A 7 -0.10 -26.64 19.49
N GLU A 8 -1.17 -26.25 18.81
CA GLU A 8 -1.84 -27.05 17.77
C GLU A 8 -2.21 -26.20 16.55
N ILE A 9 -2.24 -26.82 15.37
CA ILE A 9 -2.86 -26.21 14.19
C ILE A 9 -4.32 -26.65 14.16
N VAL A 10 -5.24 -25.69 14.24
CA VAL A 10 -6.68 -25.94 14.32
C VAL A 10 -7.36 -25.29 13.13
N ASN A 11 -8.29 -26.01 12.50
CA ASN A 11 -9.23 -25.44 11.54
C ASN A 11 -10.30 -24.66 12.31
N VAL A 12 -10.11 -23.36 12.44
CA VAL A 12 -10.98 -22.49 13.24
C VAL A 12 -12.23 -22.14 12.45
N THR A 13 -13.39 -22.57 12.95
CA THR A 13 -14.70 -22.24 12.36
C THR A 13 -15.24 -20.90 12.92
N PRO A 14 -16.23 -20.26 12.26
CA PRO A 14 -16.91 -19.09 12.79
C PRO A 14 -17.47 -19.29 14.20
N GLU A 15 -18.06 -20.45 14.49
CA GLU A 15 -18.67 -20.76 15.78
C GLU A 15 -17.59 -20.87 16.88
N MET A 16 -16.45 -21.50 16.57
CA MET A 16 -15.31 -21.55 17.48
C MET A 16 -14.76 -20.15 17.76
N ALA A 17 -14.67 -19.32 16.72
CA ALA A 17 -14.20 -17.94 16.84
C ALA A 17 -15.13 -17.09 17.70
N GLU A 18 -16.45 -17.18 17.52
CA GLU A 18 -17.45 -16.51 18.36
C GLU A 18 -17.36 -16.97 19.82
N GLN A 19 -17.21 -18.28 20.05
CA GLN A 19 -17.07 -18.83 21.39
C GLN A 19 -15.84 -18.27 22.09
N TRP A 20 -14.68 -18.20 21.41
CA TRP A 20 -13.46 -17.66 22.00
C TRP A 20 -13.54 -16.14 22.18
N LEU A 21 -14.15 -15.41 21.25
CA LEU A 21 -14.39 -13.97 21.34
C LEU A 21 -15.32 -13.60 22.51
N SER A 22 -16.31 -14.45 22.83
CA SER A 22 -17.20 -14.24 23.98
C SER A 22 -16.45 -14.24 25.32
N ARG A 23 -15.24 -14.83 25.35
CA ARG A 23 -14.35 -14.89 26.52
C ARG A 23 -13.17 -13.91 26.41
N ASN A 24 -13.27 -12.90 25.54
CA ASN A 24 -12.28 -11.85 25.43
C ASN A 24 -12.47 -10.83 26.56
N SER A 25 -11.60 -10.87 27.56
CA SER A 25 -11.55 -9.87 28.64
C SER A 25 -10.80 -8.59 28.24
N ASN A 26 -10.23 -8.55 27.04
CA ASN A 26 -9.33 -7.49 26.59
C ASN A 26 -10.11 -6.37 25.88
N ASN A 27 -10.11 -5.16 26.43
CA ASN A 27 -10.81 -3.99 25.89
C ASN A 27 -9.99 -3.23 24.82
N ARG A 28 -9.18 -3.96 24.03
CA ARG A 28 -8.31 -3.34 23.01
C ARG A 28 -9.14 -2.92 21.81
N ASN A 29 -9.01 -1.64 21.43
CA ASN A 29 -9.76 -1.04 20.34
C ASN A 29 -9.58 -1.83 19.03
N LEU A 30 -10.68 -2.39 18.50
CA LEU A 30 -10.68 -3.17 17.28
C LEU A 30 -10.38 -2.25 16.09
N ARG A 31 -9.48 -2.70 15.20
CA ARG A 31 -9.14 -1.96 13.98
C ARG A 31 -9.90 -2.59 12.82
N GLY A 32 -11.06 -2.03 12.48
CA GLY A 32 -11.93 -2.56 11.43
C GLY A 32 -11.21 -2.82 10.11
N GLN A 33 -10.26 -1.97 9.72
CA GLN A 33 -9.46 -2.16 8.50
C GLN A 33 -8.58 -3.43 8.54
N VAL A 34 -8.03 -3.79 9.70
CA VAL A 34 -7.21 -5.00 9.86
C VAL A 34 -8.10 -6.25 9.77
N ILE A 35 -9.28 -6.20 10.41
CA ILE A 35 -10.28 -7.27 10.36
C ILE A 35 -10.74 -7.48 8.92
N ALA A 36 -11.13 -6.42 8.22
CA ALA A 36 -11.56 -6.48 6.82
C ALA A 36 -10.47 -7.03 5.89
N SER A 37 -9.21 -6.64 6.11
CA SER A 37 -8.06 -7.16 5.37
C SER A 37 -7.87 -8.68 5.59
N TYR A 38 -7.96 -9.15 6.82
CA TYR A 38 -7.89 -10.59 7.12
C TYR A 38 -9.08 -11.35 6.54
N ALA A 39 -10.30 -10.83 6.70
CA ALA A 39 -11.52 -11.47 6.21
C ALA A 39 -11.44 -11.65 4.69
N ARG A 40 -10.99 -10.62 3.95
CA ARG A 40 -10.76 -10.71 2.50
C ARG A 40 -9.76 -11.79 2.13
N ASN A 41 -8.62 -11.87 2.84
CA ASN A 41 -7.63 -12.92 2.58
C ASN A 41 -8.21 -14.32 2.83
N MET A 42 -9.05 -14.48 3.86
CA MET A 42 -9.72 -15.76 4.17
C MET A 42 -10.75 -16.14 3.10
N THR A 43 -11.65 -15.22 2.71
CA THR A 43 -12.65 -15.45 1.67
C THR A 43 -12.02 -15.77 0.31
N ASN A 44 -10.89 -15.14 0.00
CA ASN A 44 -10.16 -15.36 -1.27
C ASN A 44 -9.24 -16.60 -1.22
N GLY A 45 -9.26 -17.41 -0.16
CA GLY A 45 -8.37 -18.58 -0.03
C GLY A 45 -6.88 -18.24 0.06
N SER A 46 -6.53 -16.97 0.30
CA SER A 46 -5.17 -16.45 0.38
C SER A 46 -4.64 -16.39 1.81
N TRP A 47 -5.33 -17.02 2.76
CA TRP A 47 -4.90 -17.13 4.16
C TRP A 47 -3.78 -18.15 4.30
N VAL A 48 -2.68 -17.76 4.94
CA VAL A 48 -1.49 -18.61 5.12
C VAL A 48 -1.07 -18.63 6.59
N LEU A 49 -0.71 -19.82 7.09
CA LEU A 49 -0.09 -19.98 8.41
C LEU A 49 1.29 -19.30 8.42
N ASN A 50 1.37 -18.13 9.05
CA ASN A 50 2.57 -17.29 9.06
C ASN A 50 3.27 -17.23 10.42
N GLY A 51 2.99 -18.19 11.31
CA GLY A 51 3.56 -18.25 12.67
C GLY A 51 2.81 -17.41 13.70
N GLU A 52 1.83 -16.61 13.26
CA GLU A 52 0.94 -15.90 14.17
C GLU A 52 -0.05 -16.84 14.87
N THR A 53 -0.30 -16.58 16.15
CA THR A 53 -1.07 -17.49 17.01
C THR A 53 -2.38 -16.88 17.50
N VAL A 54 -3.37 -17.71 17.80
CA VAL A 54 -4.46 -17.42 18.74
C VAL A 54 -4.02 -17.91 20.11
N LYS A 55 -4.07 -17.06 21.13
CA LYS A 55 -3.59 -17.39 22.47
C LYS A 55 -4.76 -17.44 23.43
N ILE A 56 -4.91 -18.55 24.13
CA ILE A 56 -5.97 -18.80 25.11
C ILE A 56 -5.31 -19.14 26.45
N SER A 57 -5.76 -18.51 27.53
CA SER A 57 -5.26 -18.82 28.87
C SER A 57 -5.74 -20.18 29.35
N SER A 58 -5.11 -20.70 30.40
CA SER A 58 -5.61 -21.88 31.13
C SER A 58 -7.04 -21.71 31.68
N ALA A 59 -7.48 -20.47 31.90
CA ALA A 59 -8.87 -20.15 32.28
C ALA A 59 -9.84 -20.07 31.08
N GLY A 60 -9.36 -20.34 29.86
CA GLY A 60 -10.14 -20.27 28.64
C GLY A 60 -10.45 -18.84 28.16
N GLN A 61 -9.72 -17.84 28.65
CA GLN A 61 -9.87 -16.45 28.20
C GLN A 61 -9.06 -16.23 26.92
N LEU A 62 -9.60 -15.42 26.00
CA LEU A 62 -8.85 -15.01 24.82
C LEU A 62 -7.82 -13.95 25.20
N LEU A 63 -6.55 -14.25 24.93
CA LEU A 63 -5.43 -13.36 25.23
C LEU A 63 -4.96 -12.57 24.01
N ASP A 64 -4.94 -13.23 22.85
CA ASP A 64 -4.47 -12.68 21.57
C ASP A 64 -5.20 -13.38 20.41
N GLY A 65 -5.30 -12.69 19.28
CA GLY A 65 -5.96 -13.18 18.07
C GLY A 65 -7.33 -12.55 17.82
N GLN A 66 -7.76 -11.55 18.60
CA GLN A 66 -9.09 -10.94 18.46
C GLN A 66 -9.40 -10.45 17.03
N HIS A 67 -8.44 -9.84 16.31
CA HIS A 67 -8.67 -9.39 14.91
C HIS A 67 -8.81 -10.56 13.95
N ARG A 68 -8.05 -11.65 14.17
CA ARG A 68 -8.11 -12.86 13.34
C ARG A 68 -9.44 -13.58 13.54
N LEU A 69 -9.87 -13.75 14.79
CA LEU A 69 -11.15 -14.39 15.10
C LEU A 69 -12.34 -13.56 14.59
N ASN A 70 -12.34 -12.24 14.78
CA ASN A 70 -13.38 -11.38 14.20
C ASN A 70 -13.38 -11.47 12.66
N ALA A 71 -12.23 -11.66 12.03
CA ALA A 71 -12.14 -11.84 10.59
C ALA A 71 -12.70 -13.19 10.12
N VAL A 72 -12.52 -14.27 10.88
CA VAL A 72 -13.16 -15.57 10.62
C VAL A 72 -14.69 -15.43 10.66
N VAL A 73 -15.21 -14.79 11.72
CA VAL A 73 -16.64 -14.52 11.87
C VAL A 73 -17.16 -13.66 10.72
N GLY A 74 -16.45 -12.57 10.40
CA GLY A 74 -16.83 -11.67 9.31
C GLY A 74 -16.71 -12.26 7.91
N ALA A 75 -15.81 -13.21 7.70
CA ALA A 75 -15.61 -13.90 6.41
C ALA A 75 -16.55 -15.12 6.24
N GLY A 76 -17.02 -15.71 7.34
CA GLY A 76 -17.89 -16.89 7.33
C GLY A 76 -17.21 -18.17 6.80
N VAL A 77 -15.89 -18.27 6.88
CA VAL A 77 -15.11 -19.41 6.35
C VAL A 77 -14.21 -20.03 7.41
N THR A 78 -13.97 -21.34 7.31
CA THR A 78 -13.02 -22.05 8.18
C THR A 78 -11.61 -21.92 7.65
N VAL A 79 -10.65 -21.55 8.51
CA VAL A 79 -9.23 -21.42 8.11
C VAL A 79 -8.29 -22.02 9.16
N PRO A 80 -7.12 -22.55 8.76
CA PRO A 80 -6.14 -23.06 9.71
C PRO A 80 -5.49 -21.91 10.50
N MET A 81 -5.32 -22.09 11.81
CA MET A 81 -4.58 -21.19 12.69
C MET A 81 -3.75 -21.97 13.70
N ILE A 82 -2.61 -21.39 14.12
CA ILE A 82 -1.85 -21.91 15.26
C ILE A 82 -2.56 -21.45 16.53
N VAL A 83 -3.07 -22.37 17.33
CA VAL A 83 -3.72 -22.09 18.61
C VAL A 83 -2.77 -22.53 19.73
N VAL A 84 -2.50 -21.60 20.64
CA VAL A 84 -1.72 -21.84 21.85
C VAL A 84 -2.65 -21.76 23.05
N ARG A 85 -2.79 -22.87 23.78
CA ARG A 85 -3.65 -22.99 24.97
C ARG A 85 -2.82 -23.07 26.24
N ASP A 86 -3.51 -22.96 27.37
CA ASP A 86 -2.95 -23.15 28.71
C ASP A 86 -1.85 -22.14 29.06
N ILE A 87 -1.93 -20.93 28.49
CA ILE A 87 -0.99 -19.86 28.81
C ILE A 87 -1.29 -19.32 30.20
N ALA A 88 -0.28 -19.34 31.06
CA ALA A 88 -0.33 -18.72 32.38
C ALA A 88 -0.54 -17.20 32.26
N PRO A 89 -1.46 -16.58 33.03
CA PRO A 89 -1.76 -15.14 32.96
C PRO A 89 -0.53 -14.23 33.11
N GLU A 90 0.49 -14.70 33.83
CA GLU A 90 1.73 -13.97 34.15
C GLU A 90 2.64 -13.70 32.93
N VAL A 91 2.44 -14.42 31.82
CA VAL A 91 3.26 -14.29 30.60
C VAL A 91 2.81 -13.11 29.71
N MET A 92 1.61 -12.58 29.94
CA MET A 92 0.97 -11.51 29.14
C MET A 92 1.83 -10.27 28.85
N PRO A 93 2.63 -9.72 29.80
CA PRO A 93 3.42 -8.52 29.54
C PRO A 93 4.49 -8.69 28.45
N THR A 94 4.90 -9.93 28.16
CA THR A 94 5.97 -10.24 27.19
C THR A 94 5.46 -10.47 25.76
N VAL A 95 4.14 -10.59 25.58
CA VAL A 95 3.53 -11.08 24.33
C VAL A 95 3.40 -10.01 23.24
N ASP A 96 3.45 -8.72 23.57
CA ASP A 96 3.10 -7.62 22.65
C ASP A 96 4.23 -6.61 22.34
N ALA A 97 5.49 -6.94 22.65
CA ALA A 97 6.61 -6.01 22.43
C ALA A 97 7.12 -5.94 20.97
N GLY A 98 6.58 -6.75 20.05
CA GLY A 98 7.06 -6.83 18.67
C GLY A 98 6.67 -5.62 17.83
N ALA A 99 7.66 -4.86 17.33
CA ALA A 99 7.41 -3.85 16.30
C ALA A 99 6.80 -4.50 15.06
N ARG A 100 5.64 -3.99 14.60
CA ARG A 100 4.96 -4.50 13.41
C ARG A 100 5.84 -4.28 12.17
N ARG A 101 6.28 -5.38 11.54
CA ARG A 101 7.01 -5.32 10.25
C ARG A 101 6.13 -4.65 9.18
N THR A 102 6.69 -3.70 8.45
CA THR A 102 6.03 -3.04 7.32
C THR A 102 6.18 -3.88 6.04
N TYR A 103 5.40 -3.59 5.00
CA TYR A 103 5.57 -4.26 3.70
C TYR A 103 6.95 -3.96 3.08
N ALA A 104 7.52 -2.78 3.33
CA ALA A 104 8.88 -2.45 2.91
C ALA A 104 9.94 -3.31 3.64
N ASP A 105 9.68 -3.69 4.90
CA ASP A 105 10.56 -4.63 5.63
C ASP A 105 10.44 -6.04 5.08
N ALA A 106 9.22 -6.47 4.70
CA ALA A 106 9.02 -7.76 4.04
C ALA A 106 9.77 -7.84 2.69
N LEU A 107 9.71 -6.79 1.87
CA LEU A 107 10.49 -6.70 0.63
C LEU A 107 12.00 -6.73 0.89
N ARG A 108 12.47 -6.04 1.94
CA ARG A 108 13.90 -6.06 2.32
C ARG A 108 14.36 -7.45 2.72
N MET A 109 13.53 -8.19 3.45
CA MET A 109 13.81 -9.58 3.80
C MET A 109 13.83 -10.50 2.58
N ALA A 110 13.03 -10.20 1.55
CA ALA A 110 13.02 -10.92 0.28
C ALA A 110 14.21 -10.56 -0.65
N GLY A 111 15.12 -9.67 -0.22
CA GLY A 111 16.28 -9.26 -1.01
C GLY A 111 15.99 -8.19 -2.07
N GLU A 112 14.81 -7.57 -2.04
CA GLU A 112 14.43 -6.53 -3.00
C GLU A 112 15.19 -5.21 -2.74
N GLY A 113 15.50 -4.49 -3.82
CA GLY A 113 16.02 -3.12 -3.78
C GLY A 113 14.90 -2.08 -3.67
N ASN A 114 15.26 -0.83 -3.34
CA ASN A 114 14.32 0.31 -3.34
C ASN A 114 13.00 0.05 -2.57
N THR A 115 13.05 -0.73 -1.49
CA THR A 115 11.86 -1.36 -0.88
C THR A 115 10.80 -0.38 -0.40
N SER A 116 11.20 0.79 0.10
CA SER A 116 10.27 1.87 0.48
C SER A 116 9.50 2.43 -0.72
N VAL A 117 10.19 2.63 -1.85
CA VAL A 117 9.58 3.09 -3.11
C VAL A 117 8.69 2.00 -3.69
N LEU A 118 9.19 0.76 -3.73
CA LEU A 118 8.48 -0.39 -4.28
C LEU A 118 7.18 -0.69 -3.50
N ALA A 119 7.23 -0.64 -2.16
CA ALA A 119 6.04 -0.79 -1.33
C ALA A 119 5.00 0.31 -1.57
N ALA A 120 5.44 1.57 -1.73
CA ALA A 120 4.56 2.70 -1.97
C ALA A 120 3.93 2.65 -3.38
N VAL A 121 4.72 2.34 -4.40
CA VAL A 121 4.24 2.28 -5.78
C VAL A 121 3.37 1.06 -6.04
N ALA A 122 3.70 -0.12 -5.49
CA ALA A 122 2.86 -1.32 -5.63
C ALA A 122 1.44 -1.06 -5.13
N ARG A 123 1.30 -0.37 -3.99
CA ARG A 123 0.00 0.02 -3.46
C ARG A 123 -0.75 0.95 -4.41
N ARG A 124 -0.08 1.95 -4.97
CA ARG A 124 -0.72 2.93 -5.86
C ARG A 124 -1.07 2.34 -7.22
N ALA A 125 -0.19 1.52 -7.79
CA ALA A 125 -0.42 0.86 -9.07
C ALA A 125 -1.58 -0.15 -8.97
N LEU A 126 -1.65 -0.92 -7.88
CA LEU A 126 -2.80 -1.81 -7.64
C LEU A 126 -4.11 -1.03 -7.47
N LEU A 127 -4.10 0.11 -6.77
CA LEU A 127 -5.29 0.96 -6.66
C LEU A 127 -5.66 1.58 -8.01
N TRP A 128 -4.68 2.01 -8.79
CA TRP A 128 -4.86 2.54 -10.13
C TRP A 128 -5.58 1.53 -11.04
N GLU A 129 -5.10 0.29 -11.12
CA GLU A 129 -5.74 -0.76 -11.93
C GLU A 129 -7.16 -1.10 -11.47
N ARG A 130 -7.45 -0.93 -10.19
CA ARG A 130 -8.80 -1.11 -9.62
C ARG A 130 -9.72 0.10 -9.85
N GLY A 131 -9.28 1.12 -10.61
CA GLY A 131 -10.08 2.33 -10.89
C GLY A 131 -10.09 3.36 -9.76
N TYR A 132 -9.09 3.32 -8.88
CA TYR A 132 -8.97 4.23 -7.73
C TYR A 132 -7.72 5.12 -7.82
N PRO A 133 -7.69 6.11 -8.75
CA PRO A 133 -6.53 6.99 -8.95
C PRO A 133 -6.36 8.03 -7.82
N THR A 134 -7.42 8.29 -7.07
CA THR A 134 -7.43 9.14 -5.88
C THR A 134 -7.46 8.30 -4.60
N LYS A 135 -7.13 8.90 -3.45
CA LYS A 135 -7.36 8.25 -2.15
C LYS A 135 -8.86 8.02 -1.94
N THR A 136 -9.32 6.82 -2.24
CA THR A 136 -10.64 6.34 -1.85
C THR A 136 -10.51 5.75 -0.44
N GLY A 137 -11.42 6.12 0.47
CA GLY A 137 -11.42 5.61 1.84
C GLY A 137 -11.48 4.08 1.92
N SER A 138 -11.21 3.54 3.11
CA SER A 138 -11.23 2.12 3.55
C SER A 138 -10.47 1.06 2.73
N LEU A 139 -10.14 1.29 1.45
CA LEU A 139 -9.43 0.34 0.60
C LEU A 139 -7.93 0.37 0.90
N SER A 140 -7.46 -0.62 1.65
CA SER A 140 -6.04 -0.80 1.94
C SER A 140 -5.61 -2.17 1.45
N PRO A 141 -4.85 -2.25 0.33
CA PRO A 141 -4.33 -3.52 -0.12
C PRO A 141 -3.50 -4.25 0.95
N THR A 142 -3.70 -5.56 1.05
CA THR A 142 -2.99 -6.45 1.96
C THR A 142 -1.56 -6.72 1.45
N ALA A 143 -0.65 -7.16 2.33
CA ALA A 143 0.70 -7.53 1.90
C ALA A 143 0.67 -8.60 0.81
N THR A 144 -0.21 -9.60 0.93
CA THR A 144 -0.40 -10.66 -0.07
C THR A 144 -0.88 -10.10 -1.40
N GLU A 145 -1.86 -9.19 -1.42
CA GLU A 145 -2.31 -8.53 -2.65
C GLU A 145 -1.17 -7.74 -3.32
N LEU A 146 -0.33 -7.06 -2.53
CA LEU A 146 0.82 -6.33 -3.04
C LEU A 146 1.92 -7.24 -3.58
N THR A 147 2.16 -8.39 -2.93
CA THR A 147 3.14 -9.38 -3.40
C THR A 147 2.70 -9.97 -4.73
N ALA A 148 1.45 -10.44 -4.80
CA ALA A 148 0.87 -10.98 -6.03
C ALA A 148 0.91 -9.97 -7.18
N PHE A 149 0.61 -8.70 -6.88
CA PHE A 149 0.72 -7.61 -7.85
C PHE A 149 2.17 -7.43 -8.37
N LEU A 150 3.17 -7.41 -7.48
CA LEU A 150 4.57 -7.30 -7.90
C LEU A 150 5.07 -8.49 -8.72
N GLU A 151 4.52 -9.69 -8.49
CA GLU A 151 4.82 -10.88 -9.28
C GLU A 151 4.22 -10.80 -10.69
N GLN A 152 3.01 -10.26 -10.81
CA GLN A 152 2.33 -10.07 -12.10
C GLN A 152 2.92 -8.89 -12.91
N HIS A 153 3.38 -7.84 -12.24
CA HIS A 153 3.89 -6.61 -12.87
C HIS A 153 5.39 -6.45 -12.68
N THR A 154 6.18 -7.36 -13.25
CA THR A 154 7.64 -7.44 -13.07
C THR A 154 8.38 -6.16 -13.46
N ARG A 155 7.89 -5.42 -14.46
CA ARG A 155 8.46 -4.13 -14.91
C ARG A 155 8.45 -3.04 -13.85
N LEU A 156 7.61 -3.14 -12.82
CA LEU A 156 7.51 -2.13 -11.76
C LEU A 156 8.84 -1.97 -10.99
N ARG A 157 9.65 -3.04 -10.91
CA ARG A 157 10.99 -3.00 -10.30
C ARG A 157 11.93 -2.09 -11.09
N GLY A 158 11.95 -2.22 -12.42
CA GLY A 158 12.72 -1.35 -13.31
C GLY A 158 12.29 0.12 -13.19
N SER A 159 10.98 0.37 -13.15
CA SER A 159 10.44 1.73 -12.90
C SER A 159 10.87 2.29 -11.55
N ALA A 160 10.94 1.46 -10.51
CA ALA A 160 11.38 1.88 -9.18
C ALA A 160 12.88 2.24 -9.16
N GLU A 161 13.71 1.49 -9.90
CA GLU A 161 15.12 1.83 -10.10
C GLU A 161 15.29 3.16 -10.81
N VAL A 162 14.58 3.39 -11.92
CA VAL A 162 14.61 4.68 -12.65
C VAL A 162 14.19 5.82 -11.73
N ALA A 163 13.06 5.66 -11.03
CA ALA A 163 12.55 6.67 -10.12
C ALA A 163 13.52 6.98 -8.98
N SER A 164 14.20 5.97 -8.41
CA SER A 164 15.19 6.17 -7.35
C SER A 164 16.36 7.06 -7.78
N LYS A 165 16.73 7.02 -9.06
CA LYS A 165 17.85 7.79 -9.63
C LYS A 165 17.49 9.25 -9.92
N ILE A 166 16.24 9.53 -10.29
CA ILE A 166 15.84 10.85 -10.80
C ILE A 166 14.93 11.65 -9.86
N ALA A 167 14.22 11.01 -8.93
CA ALA A 167 13.19 11.68 -8.11
C ALA A 167 13.74 12.80 -7.21
N SER A 168 15.00 12.70 -6.76
CA SER A 168 15.65 13.76 -5.98
C SER A 168 15.78 15.08 -6.74
N LYS A 169 15.73 15.04 -8.08
CA LYS A 169 15.84 16.21 -8.98
C LYS A 169 14.50 16.83 -9.36
N THR A 170 13.37 16.14 -9.11
CA THR A 170 12.04 16.59 -9.57
C THR A 170 11.21 17.29 -8.50
N LEU A 171 11.67 17.31 -7.23
CA LEU A 171 10.92 17.74 -6.04
C LEU A 171 9.62 16.94 -5.78
N LEU A 172 9.38 15.88 -6.55
CA LEU A 172 8.26 14.97 -6.44
C LEU A 172 8.66 13.70 -5.67
N PRO A 173 7.71 13.05 -4.98
CA PRO A 173 7.95 11.73 -4.37
C PRO A 173 8.38 10.69 -5.41
N ALA A 174 9.34 9.82 -5.06
CA ALA A 174 9.79 8.73 -5.92
C ALA A 174 8.66 7.77 -6.33
N SER A 175 7.65 7.59 -5.48
CA SER A 175 6.44 6.80 -5.79
C SER A 175 5.62 7.40 -6.94
N ILE A 176 5.59 8.73 -7.09
CA ILE A 176 4.93 9.41 -8.22
C ILE A 176 5.71 9.14 -9.49
N ILE A 177 7.01 9.41 -9.48
CA ILE A 177 7.88 9.21 -10.64
C ILE A 177 7.85 7.75 -11.09
N CYS A 178 7.89 6.81 -10.16
CA CYS A 178 7.82 5.38 -10.45
C CYS A 178 6.48 4.98 -11.09
N LEU A 179 5.36 5.49 -10.56
CA LEU A 179 4.04 5.19 -11.12
C LEU A 179 3.91 5.78 -12.52
N CYS A 180 4.32 7.04 -12.73
CA CYS A 180 4.28 7.68 -14.04
C CYS A 180 5.17 6.96 -15.05
N HIS A 181 6.41 6.58 -14.68
CA HIS A 181 7.28 5.80 -15.56
C HIS A 181 6.61 4.49 -15.98
N TRP A 182 6.02 3.77 -15.02
CA TRP A 182 5.35 2.50 -15.30
C TRP A 182 4.13 2.68 -16.22
N LEU A 183 3.28 3.67 -15.97
CA LEU A 183 2.09 3.95 -16.79
C LEU A 183 2.46 4.46 -18.19
N PHE A 184 3.44 5.37 -18.30
CA PHE A 184 3.80 5.99 -19.57
C PHE A 184 4.57 5.03 -20.47
N ALA A 185 5.38 4.14 -19.89
CA ALA A 185 6.10 3.12 -20.64
C ALA A 185 5.19 2.08 -21.32
N ASP A 186 3.92 1.97 -20.91
CA ASP A 186 2.92 1.17 -21.63
C ASP A 186 2.39 1.87 -22.90
N LEU A 187 2.53 3.19 -22.98
CA LEU A 187 2.15 3.98 -24.16
C LEU A 187 3.33 4.14 -25.11
N ASP A 188 4.48 4.58 -24.60
CA ASP A 188 5.73 4.72 -25.33
C ASP A 188 6.91 4.77 -24.35
N PRO A 189 7.79 3.75 -24.30
CA PRO A 189 8.89 3.69 -23.34
C PRO A 189 9.98 4.74 -23.58
N ASP A 190 10.24 5.12 -24.83
CA ASP A 190 11.28 6.09 -25.19
C ASP A 190 10.82 7.50 -24.82
N GLU A 191 9.57 7.84 -25.18
CA GLU A 191 8.97 9.12 -24.82
C GLU A 191 8.80 9.26 -23.30
N ALA A 192 8.43 8.18 -22.60
CA ALA A 192 8.35 8.17 -21.14
C ALA A 192 9.71 8.48 -20.49
N GLY A 193 10.77 7.87 -21.01
CA GLY A 193 12.14 8.11 -20.58
C GLY A 193 12.59 9.55 -20.82
N GLU A 194 12.34 10.10 -22.02
CA GLU A 194 12.66 11.50 -22.36
C GLU A 194 11.90 12.48 -21.46
N PHE A 195 10.58 12.30 -21.32
CA PHE A 195 9.73 13.17 -20.52
C PHE A 195 10.19 13.24 -19.06
N LEU A 196 10.46 12.10 -18.43
CA LEU A 196 10.89 12.06 -17.04
C LEU A 196 12.32 12.57 -16.84
N SER A 197 13.20 12.36 -17.83
CA SER A 197 14.55 12.92 -17.82
C SER A 197 14.50 14.46 -17.89
N ARG A 198 13.73 15.01 -18.83
CA ARG A 198 13.52 16.47 -18.96
C ARG A 198 12.80 17.08 -17.76
N LEU A 199 11.90 16.33 -17.12
CA LEU A 199 11.30 16.72 -15.85
C LEU A 199 12.34 16.80 -14.72
N ALA A 200 13.38 15.97 -14.76
CA ALA A 200 14.43 15.94 -13.75
C ALA A 200 15.48 17.03 -13.96
N ASP A 201 16.08 17.13 -15.15
CA ASP A 201 17.13 18.14 -15.44
C ASP A 201 16.54 19.54 -15.64
N GLY A 202 15.46 19.66 -16.41
CA GLY A 202 14.89 20.93 -16.83
C GLY A 202 15.54 21.55 -18.06
N ASP A 203 16.36 20.78 -18.80
CA ASP A 203 17.15 21.28 -19.90
C ASP A 203 16.31 21.46 -21.17
N GLY A 204 16.58 22.55 -21.90
CA GLY A 204 15.93 22.84 -23.18
C GLY A 204 14.42 23.05 -23.10
N LEU A 205 13.89 23.48 -21.95
CA LEU A 205 12.46 23.74 -21.79
C LEU A 205 12.10 25.18 -22.17
N ALA A 206 11.20 25.35 -23.14
CA ALA A 206 10.61 26.65 -23.46
C ALA A 206 9.64 27.11 -22.36
N ALA A 207 9.33 28.41 -22.32
CA ALA A 207 8.46 28.98 -21.28
C ALA A 207 7.00 28.45 -21.36
N ASP A 208 6.57 27.98 -22.52
CA ASP A 208 5.27 27.37 -22.79
C ASP A 208 5.35 25.84 -22.92
N ASP A 209 6.49 25.23 -22.56
CA ASP A 209 6.63 23.78 -22.49
C ASP A 209 5.82 23.24 -21.28
N PRO A 210 4.94 22.22 -21.47
CA PRO A 210 4.19 21.61 -20.38
C PRO A 210 5.05 21.09 -19.22
N ILE A 211 6.28 20.63 -19.49
CA ILE A 211 7.24 20.19 -18.47
C ILE A 211 7.74 21.38 -17.65
N ALA A 212 7.97 22.54 -18.28
CA ALA A 212 8.33 23.78 -17.57
C ALA A 212 7.19 24.22 -16.64
N ALA A 213 5.94 24.19 -17.13
CA ALA A 213 4.77 24.53 -16.33
C ALA A 213 4.61 23.57 -15.13
N LEU A 214 4.87 22.27 -15.31
CA LEU A 214 4.88 21.28 -14.24
C LEU A 214 5.95 21.59 -13.19
N ARG A 215 7.20 21.80 -13.59
CA ARG A 215 8.31 22.13 -12.67
C ARG A 215 7.99 23.37 -11.84
N ASN A 216 7.51 24.43 -12.49
CA ASN A 216 7.09 25.66 -11.82
C ASN A 216 5.93 25.43 -10.83
N ARG A 217 4.99 24.56 -11.18
CA ARG A 217 3.86 24.21 -10.31
C ARG A 217 4.32 23.42 -9.08
N VAL A 218 5.20 22.44 -9.26
CA VAL A 218 5.76 21.63 -8.16
C VAL A 218 6.55 22.50 -7.19
N VAL A 219 7.39 23.42 -7.70
CA VAL A 219 8.11 24.39 -6.85
C VAL A 219 7.12 25.16 -5.97
N LYS A 220 6.04 25.71 -6.55
CA LYS A 220 5.00 26.45 -5.79
C LYS A 220 4.28 25.58 -4.76
N MET A 221 4.10 24.29 -5.01
CA MET A 221 3.51 23.36 -4.03
C MET A 221 4.43 23.10 -2.83
N ARG A 222 5.74 23.26 -3.01
CA ARG A 222 6.75 23.10 -1.94
C ARG A 222 7.01 24.39 -1.17
N VAL A 223 6.76 25.55 -1.79
CA VAL A 223 6.85 26.86 -1.14
C VAL A 223 5.82 26.89 0.00
N GLY A 224 6.31 26.90 1.24
CA GLY A 224 5.50 26.74 2.46
C GLY A 224 5.85 25.50 3.31
N GLY A 225 6.76 24.63 2.84
CA GLY A 225 7.33 23.53 3.63
C GLY A 225 6.42 22.30 3.83
N GLY A 226 5.20 22.32 3.27
CA GLY A 226 4.25 21.21 3.36
C GLY A 226 4.65 19.97 2.56
N ARG A 227 4.07 18.81 2.90
CA ARG A 227 4.14 17.61 2.04
C ARG A 227 3.36 17.85 0.76
N VAL A 228 3.94 17.44 -0.37
CA VAL A 228 3.24 17.41 -1.66
C VAL A 228 2.04 16.48 -1.56
N ASN A 229 0.86 16.97 -1.97
CA ASN A 229 -0.30 16.12 -2.14
C ASN A 229 -0.05 15.17 -3.32
N GLU A 230 0.11 13.89 -3.00
CA GLU A 230 0.44 12.83 -3.94
C GLU A 230 -0.62 12.61 -5.03
N THR A 231 -1.89 12.89 -4.75
CA THR A 231 -2.97 12.79 -5.74
C THR A 231 -2.88 13.93 -6.75
N GLU A 232 -2.67 15.15 -6.26
CA GLU A 232 -2.50 16.35 -7.10
C GLU A 232 -1.23 16.29 -7.95
N ALA A 233 -0.13 15.83 -7.35
CA ALA A 233 1.13 15.64 -8.05
C ALA A 233 0.98 14.66 -9.22
N LEU A 234 0.33 13.51 -9.00
CA LEU A 234 0.10 12.53 -10.06
C LEU A 234 -0.74 13.14 -11.19
N ALA A 235 -1.85 13.79 -10.86
CA ALA A 235 -2.71 14.43 -11.85
C ALA A 235 -1.95 15.47 -12.69
N LEU A 236 -1.15 16.33 -12.06
CA LEU A 236 -0.34 17.34 -12.76
C LEU A 236 0.70 16.71 -13.70
N VAL A 237 1.33 15.61 -13.28
CA VAL A 237 2.29 14.90 -14.14
C VAL A 237 1.59 14.29 -15.35
N VAL A 238 0.43 13.65 -15.17
CA VAL A 238 -0.35 13.08 -16.27
C VAL A 238 -0.86 14.17 -17.22
N MET A 239 -1.31 15.32 -16.71
CA MET A 239 -1.72 16.45 -17.55
C MET A 239 -0.57 16.99 -18.41
N ALA A 240 0.62 17.11 -17.84
CA ALA A 240 1.81 17.56 -18.56
C ALA A 240 2.24 16.56 -19.64
N TRP A 241 2.21 15.27 -19.31
CA TRP A 241 2.46 14.17 -20.25
C TRP A 241 1.50 14.22 -21.44
N ASN A 242 0.19 14.27 -21.17
CA ASN A 242 -0.84 14.32 -22.21
C ASN A 242 -0.69 15.56 -23.11
N ALA A 243 -0.39 16.73 -22.55
CA ALA A 243 -0.19 17.94 -23.33
C ALA A 243 1.06 17.85 -24.24
N ARG A 244 2.15 17.25 -23.72
CA ARG A 244 3.37 17.04 -24.51
C ARG A 244 3.12 16.09 -25.69
N ARG A 245 2.37 15.01 -25.47
CA ARG A 245 1.99 14.01 -26.49
C ARG A 245 1.06 14.55 -27.56
N SER A 246 0.13 15.44 -27.19
CA SER A 246 -0.75 16.10 -28.16
C SER A 246 -0.11 17.28 -28.88
N GLY A 247 1.16 17.61 -28.58
CA GLY A 247 1.84 18.78 -29.14
C GLY A 247 1.28 20.12 -28.65
N GLU A 248 0.51 20.10 -27.56
CA GLU A 248 -0.05 21.30 -26.94
C GLU A 248 1.01 22.05 -26.12
N THR A 249 1.00 23.37 -26.23
CA THR A 249 1.79 24.23 -25.34
C THR A 249 0.98 24.57 -24.09
N ARG A 250 1.68 24.66 -22.95
CA ARG A 250 1.08 24.99 -21.64
C ARG A 250 2.03 25.90 -20.87
N SER A 251 1.66 27.16 -20.70
CA SER A 251 2.36 28.09 -19.79
C SER A 251 1.99 27.89 -18.31
N LYS A 252 0.87 27.20 -18.04
CA LYS A 252 0.37 26.89 -16.69
C LYS A 252 -0.37 25.55 -16.67
N LEU A 253 -0.23 24.80 -15.57
CA LEU A 253 -1.05 23.64 -15.25
C LEU A 253 -1.99 23.97 -14.09
N GLN A 254 -3.29 23.72 -14.28
CA GLN A 254 -4.33 23.99 -13.30
C GLN A 254 -5.18 22.74 -13.09
N LEU A 255 -5.40 22.37 -11.83
CA LEU A 255 -6.32 21.31 -11.48
C LEU A 255 -7.78 21.78 -11.66
N PRO A 256 -8.74 20.85 -11.83
CA PRO A 256 -10.15 21.19 -11.93
C PRO A 256 -10.65 22.02 -10.74
N ARG A 257 -11.55 22.97 -11.00
CA ARG A 257 -12.28 23.68 -9.95
C ARG A 257 -13.18 22.67 -9.23
N GLY A 258 -13.07 22.60 -7.90
CA GLY A 258 -13.80 21.61 -7.08
C GLY A 258 -12.97 20.40 -6.65
N GLY A 259 -11.72 20.29 -7.09
CA GLY A 259 -10.81 19.21 -6.68
C GLY A 259 -10.86 17.99 -7.60
N LEU A 260 -10.02 17.00 -7.29
CA LEU A 260 -9.90 15.75 -8.06
C LEU A 260 -10.89 14.71 -7.54
N THR A 261 -11.66 14.12 -8.44
CA THR A 261 -12.55 12.98 -8.22
C THR A 261 -12.10 11.80 -9.09
N ALA A 262 -12.75 10.64 -8.99
CA ALA A 262 -12.44 9.52 -9.88
C ALA A 262 -12.82 9.84 -11.34
N GLU A 263 -13.92 10.58 -11.54
CA GLU A 263 -14.50 10.88 -12.85
C GLU A 263 -13.72 11.96 -13.61
N ASN A 264 -13.03 12.86 -12.91
CA ASN A 264 -12.28 13.96 -13.52
C ASN A 264 -10.75 13.76 -13.47
N PHE A 265 -10.29 12.62 -12.94
CA PHE A 265 -8.87 12.35 -12.85
C PHE A 265 -8.29 12.15 -14.26
N PRO A 266 -7.17 12.80 -14.62
CA PRO A 266 -6.58 12.64 -15.94
C PRO A 266 -5.96 11.24 -16.09
N GLU A 267 -6.28 10.55 -17.18
CA GLU A 267 -5.65 9.30 -17.57
C GLU A 267 -4.53 9.53 -18.59
N PRO A 268 -3.40 8.79 -18.52
CA PRO A 268 -2.35 8.84 -19.53
C PRO A 268 -2.89 8.43 -20.91
N ARG A 269 -2.57 9.20 -21.95
CA ARG A 269 -2.96 8.92 -23.34
C ARG A 269 -1.89 9.42 -24.32
#